data_AF-A0A5K7YB22-F1
#
_entry.id   AF-A0A5K7YB22-F1
#
_cell.length_a   1.000
_cell.length_b   1.000
_cell.length_c   1.000
_cell.angle_alpha   90.00
_cell.angle_beta   90.00
_cell.angle_gamma   90.00
#
_symmetry.space_group_name_H-M   'P 1'
#
loop_
_entity.id
_entity.type
_entity.pdbx_description
1 polymer ?
#
loop_
_entity_poly.entity_id
_entity_poly.type
_entity_poly.pdbx_seq_one_letter_code
_entity_poly.pdbx_strand_id
1 'polypeptide(L)'
;MDRITVVVDTREQEPYAFGASCEVVRRALPAGDYSIEGFEDSVAVERKTLEDFVSTVIRQRKRFYRELQRLEEYEAACVVVESDLRDVLTGRYRSGAHPNAVLGTVISIVVDFQIPVFFCSDRQVACRFVEEFLLRFHRKVSRRCEEKQPEIK
;
A
#
# COMPACT_ATOMS: atom_id res chain seq x y z
N MET A 1 -21.82 -5.46 8.79
CA MET A 1 -20.61 -4.80 8.28
C MET A 1 -19.49 -5.81 8.37
N ASP A 2 -18.78 -6.04 7.28
CA ASP A 2 -17.60 -6.91 7.31
C ASP A 2 -16.56 -6.31 8.25
N ARG A 3 -15.95 -7.17 9.06
CA ARG A 3 -14.86 -6.80 9.97
C ARG A 3 -13.60 -7.56 9.57
N ILE A 4 -12.48 -6.85 9.59
CA ILE A 4 -11.16 -7.42 9.32
C ILE A 4 -10.19 -7.07 10.45
N THR A 5 -9.17 -7.91 10.62
CA THR A 5 -8.00 -7.57 11.43
C THR A 5 -6.91 -7.06 10.50
N VAL A 6 -6.59 -5.77 10.59
CA VAL A 6 -5.48 -5.16 9.86
C VAL A 6 -4.19 -5.42 10.62
N VAL A 7 -3.24 -6.05 9.94
CA VAL A 7 -1.88 -6.24 10.43
C VAL A 7 -1.06 -5.03 10.00
N VAL A 8 -0.53 -4.31 10.98
CA VAL A 8 0.35 -3.16 10.76
C VAL A 8 1.77 -3.58 11.02
N ASP A 9 2.65 -3.27 10.07
CA ASP A 9 4.07 -3.57 10.19
C ASP A 9 4.66 -2.93 11.46
N THR A 10 5.57 -3.63 12.14
CA THR A 10 6.18 -3.12 13.38
C THR A 10 7.18 -1.99 13.14
N ARG A 11 7.68 -1.81 11.91
CA ARG A 11 8.58 -0.73 11.53
C ARG A 11 7.83 0.57 11.21
N GLU A 12 6.52 0.50 10.97
CA GLU A 12 5.69 1.66 10.66
C GLU A 12 5.52 2.56 11.91
N GLN A 13 6.16 3.72 11.93
CA GLN A 13 6.22 4.54 13.15
C GLN A 13 4.92 5.27 13.45
N GLU A 14 4.23 5.71 12.41
CA GLU A 14 3.01 6.50 12.50
C GLU A 14 1.85 5.76 11.83
N PRO A 15 1.36 4.68 12.45
CA PRO A 15 0.32 3.85 11.85
C PRO A 15 -0.99 4.62 11.73
N TYR A 16 -1.78 4.30 10.71
CA TYR A 16 -3.13 4.82 10.55
C TYR A 16 -4.06 4.43 11.70
N ALA A 17 -5.04 5.30 11.97
CA ALA A 17 -6.15 5.03 12.87
C ALA A 17 -7.38 4.66 12.04
N PHE A 18 -7.60 3.36 11.85
CA PHE A 18 -8.72 2.84 11.07
C PHE A 18 -10.06 2.96 11.80
N GLY A 19 -11.16 2.93 11.04
CA GLY A 19 -12.52 2.95 11.57
C GLY A 19 -12.94 1.65 12.28
N ALA A 20 -14.16 1.63 12.83
CA ALA A 20 -14.69 0.53 13.65
C ALA A 20 -14.87 -0.82 12.95
N SER A 21 -14.67 -0.87 11.62
CA SER A 21 -14.66 -2.09 10.81
C SER A 21 -13.30 -2.81 10.82
N CYS A 22 -12.27 -2.18 11.37
CA CYS A 22 -10.92 -2.71 11.40
C CYS A 22 -10.42 -2.84 12.84
N GLU A 23 -10.11 -4.06 13.26
CA GLU A 23 -9.27 -4.28 14.42
C GLU A 23 -7.80 -4.19 13.98
N VAL A 24 -6.90 -3.75 14.87
CA VAL A 24 -5.50 -3.50 14.51
C VAL A 24 -4.58 -4.34 15.39
N VAL A 25 -3.67 -5.06 14.75
CA VAL A 25 -2.58 -5.79 15.42
C VAL A 25 -1.24 -5.38 14.83
N ARG A 26 -0.16 -5.46 15.62
CA ARG A 26 1.20 -5.13 15.17
C ARG A 26 2.02 -6.40 14.99
N ARG A 27 2.57 -6.61 13.80
CA ARG A 27 3.42 -7.77 13.47
C ARG A 27 4.38 -7.39 12.36
N ALA A 28 5.56 -8.00 12.30
CA ALA A 28 6.45 -7.80 11.16
C ALA A 28 5.81 -8.43 9.91
N LEU A 29 5.64 -7.62 8.86
CA LEU A 29 5.15 -8.05 7.55
C LEU A 29 6.32 -8.42 6.62
N PRO A 30 6.14 -9.40 5.72
CA PRO A 30 7.16 -9.73 4.72
C PRO A 30 7.43 -8.55 3.75
N ALA A 31 6.37 -7.81 3.40
CA ALA A 31 6.39 -6.60 2.58
C ALA A 31 5.16 -5.72 2.88
N GLY A 32 5.28 -4.41 2.62
CA GLY A 32 4.24 -3.42 2.90
C GLY A 32 4.15 -3.01 4.38
N ASP A 33 3.34 -1.98 4.62
CA ASP A 33 3.09 -1.42 5.95
C ASP A 33 1.75 -1.89 6.55
N TYR A 34 0.80 -2.26 5.69
CA TYR A 34 -0.54 -2.70 6.07
C TYR A 34 -0.95 -3.94 5.29
N SER A 35 -1.51 -4.93 5.98
CA SER A 35 -2.08 -6.13 5.39
C SER A 35 -3.29 -6.62 6.21
N ILE A 36 -3.84 -7.79 5.88
CA ILE A 36 -4.96 -8.43 6.58
C ILE A 36 -4.45 -9.71 7.22
N GLU A 37 -4.88 -9.98 8.46
CA GLU A 37 -4.53 -11.21 9.15
C GLU A 37 -5.02 -12.44 8.37
N GLY A 38 -4.13 -13.42 8.17
CA GLY A 38 -4.38 -14.60 7.34
C GLY A 38 -4.14 -14.40 5.85
N PHE A 39 -3.79 -13.18 5.42
CA PHE A 39 -3.51 -12.81 4.03
C PHE A 39 -2.24 -11.93 3.90
N GLU A 40 -1.31 -12.06 4.85
CA GLU A 40 -0.09 -11.24 4.95
C GLU A 40 0.85 -11.32 3.73
N ASP A 41 0.70 -12.35 2.91
CA ASP A 41 1.44 -12.61 1.68
C ASP A 41 0.59 -12.43 0.40
N SER A 42 -0.66 -12.00 0.55
CA SER A 42 -1.66 -11.97 -0.52
C SER A 42 -2.20 -10.56 -0.79
N VAL A 43 -2.23 -9.71 0.23
CA VAL A 43 -2.61 -8.30 0.09
C VAL A 43 -1.70 -7.41 0.91
N ALA A 44 -1.24 -6.29 0.34
CA ALA A 44 -0.47 -5.32 1.12
C ALA A 44 -0.61 -3.89 0.57
N VAL A 45 -0.45 -2.92 1.47
CA VAL A 45 -0.29 -1.52 1.11
C VAL A 45 1.01 -1.00 1.68
N GLU A 46 1.84 -0.44 0.81
CA GLU A 46 3.03 0.35 1.17
C GLU A 46 2.61 1.82 1.28
N ARG A 47 2.78 2.44 2.44
CA ARG A 47 2.48 3.85 2.68
C ARG A 47 3.75 4.68 2.57
N LYS A 48 3.66 5.83 1.92
CA LYS A 48 4.74 6.83 1.92
C LYS A 48 4.21 8.24 2.10
N THR A 49 4.93 9.06 2.86
CA THR A 49 4.81 10.51 2.70
C THR A 49 5.45 10.93 1.38
N LEU A 50 5.17 12.14 0.89
CA LEU A 50 5.86 12.67 -0.29
C LEU A 50 7.39 12.73 -0.08
N GLU A 51 7.82 13.17 1.09
CA GLU A 51 9.25 13.29 1.42
C GLU A 51 9.94 11.92 1.44
N ASP A 52 9.29 10.91 2.03
CA ASP A 52 9.84 9.54 2.04
C ASP A 52 9.87 8.93 0.64
N PHE A 53 8.81 9.12 -0.14
CA PHE A 53 8.75 8.65 -1.52
C PHE A 53 9.92 9.22 -2.34
N VAL A 54 10.12 10.53 -2.27
CA VAL A 54 11.19 11.22 -3.01
C VAL A 54 12.58 10.86 -2.47
N SER A 55 12.74 10.75 -1.15
CA SER A 55 13.99 10.28 -0.53
C SER A 55 14.37 8.87 -1.02
N THR A 56 13.37 7.99 -1.15
CA THR A 56 13.57 6.64 -1.67
C THR A 56 14.07 6.64 -3.11
N VAL A 57 13.52 7.51 -3.98
CA VAL A 57 13.96 7.66 -5.38
C VAL A 57 15.45 8.03 -5.46
N ILE A 58 15.91 8.94 -4.60
CA ILE A 58 17.28 9.47 -4.66
C ILE A 58 18.30 8.55 -3.97
N ARG A 59 17.95 8.02 -2.80
CA ARG A 59 18.92 7.42 -1.86
C ARG A 59 18.74 5.93 -1.65
N GLN A 60 17.53 5.41 -1.80
CA GLN A 60 17.18 4.06 -1.34
C GLN A 60 16.60 3.16 -2.44
N ARG A 61 16.78 3.54 -3.71
CA ARG A 61 16.17 2.85 -4.86
C ARG A 61 16.38 1.34 -4.84
N LYS A 62 17.60 0.85 -4.54
CA LYS A 62 17.88 -0.60 -4.48
C LYS A 62 17.08 -1.33 -3.40
N ARG A 63 16.90 -0.71 -2.23
CA ARG A 63 16.12 -1.30 -1.13
C ARG A 63 14.65 -1.36 -1.54
N PHE A 64 14.12 -0.25 -2.03
CA PHE A 64 12.72 -0.17 -2.41
C PHE A 64 12.36 -1.10 -3.57
N TYR A 65 13.26 -1.28 -4.54
CA TYR A 65 13.07 -2.28 -5.59
C TYR A 65 12.89 -3.69 -5.03
N ARG A 66 13.59 -4.08 -3.96
CA ARG A 66 13.40 -5.39 -3.32
C ARG A 66 12.06 -5.49 -2.59
N GLU A 67 11.58 -4.39 -2.03
CA GLU A 67 10.25 -4.31 -1.42
C GLU A 67 9.17 -4.48 -2.49
N LEU A 68 9.30 -3.78 -3.63
CA LEU A 68 8.41 -3.92 -4.79
C LEU A 68 8.40 -5.32 -5.39
N GLN A 69 9.56 -5.98 -5.53
CA GLN A 69 9.64 -7.36 -6.04
C GLN A 69 8.85 -8.35 -5.19
N ARG A 70 8.75 -8.14 -3.87
CA ARG A 70 7.91 -8.98 -3.01
C ARG A 70 6.44 -8.67 -3.20
N LEU A 71 6.10 -7.39 -3.29
CA LEU A 71 4.72 -6.94 -3.49
C LEU A 71 4.14 -7.36 -4.85
N GLU A 72 4.98 -7.51 -5.87
CA GLU A 72 4.59 -7.96 -7.21
C GLU A 72 3.99 -9.39 -7.20
N GLU A 73 4.38 -10.22 -6.22
CA GLU A 73 3.86 -11.59 -6.09
C GLU A 73 2.46 -11.65 -5.43
N TYR A 74 1.97 -10.53 -4.89
CA TYR A 74 0.73 -10.50 -4.10
C TYR A 74 -0.48 -10.40 -5.02
N GLU A 75 -1.61 -11.01 -4.63
CA GLU A 75 -2.85 -10.89 -5.41
C GLU A 75 -3.34 -9.43 -5.51
N ALA A 76 -3.09 -8.63 -4.47
CA ALA A 76 -3.38 -7.20 -4.49
C ALA A 76 -2.35 -6.40 -3.68
N ALA A 77 -1.50 -5.64 -4.37
CA ALA A 77 -0.61 -4.68 -3.73
C ALA A 77 -0.80 -3.27 -4.30
N CYS A 78 -0.53 -2.25 -3.49
CA CYS A 78 -0.39 -0.88 -3.99
C CYS A 78 0.56 -0.04 -3.12
N VAL A 79 1.07 1.04 -3.71
CA VAL A 79 1.74 2.11 -2.98
C VAL A 79 0.76 3.27 -2.82
N VAL A 80 0.61 3.78 -1.60
CA VAL A 80 -0.19 4.97 -1.30
C VAL A 80 0.74 6.09 -0.86
N VAL A 81 0.65 7.23 -1.55
CA VAL A 81 1.42 8.44 -1.26
C VAL A 81 0.50 9.50 -0.68
N GLU A 82 0.83 10.02 0.51
CA GLU A 82 0.10 11.09 1.19
C GLU A 82 0.43 12.48 0.59
N SER A 83 0.04 12.68 -0.68
CA SER A 83 0.24 13.93 -1.43
C SER A 83 -0.53 13.88 -2.74
N ASP A 84 -0.60 15.00 -3.46
CA ASP A 84 -1.07 15.05 -4.84
C ASP A 84 0.05 14.79 -5.84
N LEU A 85 -0.26 14.14 -6.97
CA LEU A 85 0.69 14.02 -8.08
C LEU A 85 1.16 15.40 -8.57
N ARG A 86 0.32 16.44 -8.43
CA ARG A 86 0.70 17.82 -8.74
C ARG A 86 1.92 18.29 -7.93
N ASP A 87 2.04 17.88 -6.67
CA ASP A 87 3.19 18.23 -5.83
C ASP A 87 4.47 17.64 -6.39
N VAL A 88 4.40 16.41 -6.88
CA VAL A 88 5.53 15.76 -7.56
C VAL A 88 5.94 16.54 -8.80
N LEU A 89 4.98 16.84 -9.68
CA LEU A 89 5.22 17.50 -10.97
C LEU A 89 5.73 18.94 -10.81
N THR A 90 5.33 19.62 -9.74
CA THR A 90 5.73 21.00 -9.45
C THR A 90 6.92 21.09 -8.49
N GLY A 91 7.46 19.96 -8.03
CA GLY A 91 8.63 19.92 -7.14
C GLY A 91 8.36 20.44 -5.73
N ARG A 92 7.14 20.30 -5.20
CA ARG A 92 6.75 20.76 -3.86
C ARG A 92 7.18 19.78 -2.76
N TYR A 93 8.49 19.53 -2.68
CA TYR A 93 9.13 18.68 -1.66
C TYR A 93 10.53 19.22 -1.34
N ARG A 94 11.10 18.82 -0.20
CA ARG A 94 12.36 19.38 0.33
C ARG A 94 13.63 18.84 -0.34
N SER A 95 13.50 17.90 -1.26
CA SER A 95 14.63 17.27 -1.95
C SER A 95 15.09 18.05 -3.19
N GLY A 96 16.33 17.82 -3.62
CA GLY A 96 16.85 18.27 -4.93
C GLY A 96 16.53 17.34 -6.11
N ALA A 97 15.64 16.35 -5.95
CA ALA A 97 15.25 15.50 -7.08
C ALA A 97 14.56 16.33 -8.16
N HIS A 98 14.88 16.02 -9.41
CA HIS A 98 14.15 16.58 -10.53
C HIS A 98 12.75 15.93 -10.63
N PRO A 99 11.66 16.68 -10.81
CA PRO A 99 10.29 16.15 -10.94
C PRO A 99 10.16 14.96 -11.91
N ASN A 100 10.77 15.06 -13.10
CA ASN A 100 10.76 13.98 -14.09
C ASN A 100 11.41 12.66 -13.58
N ALA A 101 12.40 12.73 -12.70
CA ALA A 101 13.01 11.52 -12.13
C ALA A 101 12.08 10.83 -11.12
N VAL A 102 11.38 11.63 -10.32
CA VAL A 102 10.35 11.13 -9.39
C VAL A 102 9.18 10.53 -10.18
N LEU A 103 8.65 11.27 -11.17
CA LEU A 103 7.59 10.78 -12.05
C LEU A 103 8.01 9.50 -12.78
N GLY A 104 9.22 9.44 -13.33
CA GLY A 104 9.73 8.23 -13.98
C GLY A 104 9.77 7.03 -13.05
N THR A 105 10.03 7.25 -11.76
CA THR A 105 9.98 6.16 -10.76
C THR A 105 8.53 5.73 -10.48
N VAL A 106 7.58 6.67 -10.36
CA VAL A 106 6.15 6.35 -10.27
C VAL A 106 5.71 5.48 -11.45
N ILE A 107 6.05 5.88 -12.68
CA ILE A 107 5.70 5.13 -13.89
C ILE A 107 6.37 3.75 -13.91
N SER A 108 7.64 3.65 -13.49
CA SER A 108 8.32 2.35 -13.38
C SER A 108 7.62 1.41 -12.39
N ILE A 109 7.17 1.91 -11.23
CA ILE A 109 6.40 1.09 -10.26
C ILE A 109 5.11 0.55 -10.90
N VAL A 110 4.38 1.42 -11.60
CA VAL A 110 3.10 1.05 -12.23
C VAL A 110 3.27 0.11 -13.42
N VAL A 111 4.27 0.35 -14.27
CA VAL A 111 4.42 -0.34 -15.55
C VAL A 111 5.36 -1.54 -15.45
N ASP A 112 6.49 -1.41 -14.74
CA ASP A 112 7.49 -2.48 -14.70
C ASP A 112 7.14 -3.51 -13.62
N PHE A 113 6.65 -3.06 -12.47
CA PHE A 113 6.27 -3.94 -11.35
C PHE A 113 4.77 -4.26 -11.30
N GLN A 114 3.96 -3.63 -12.15
CA GLN A 114 2.49 -3.79 -12.15
C GLN A 114 1.84 -3.43 -10.80
N ILE A 115 2.47 -2.54 -10.01
CA ILE A 115 1.96 -2.09 -8.72
C ILE A 115 1.36 -0.69 -8.87
N PRO A 116 0.05 -0.50 -8.63
CA PRO A 116 -0.56 0.82 -8.65
C PRO A 116 0.06 1.76 -7.61
N VAL A 117 0.23 3.03 -8.01
CA VAL A 117 0.61 4.12 -7.11
C VAL A 117 -0.55 5.11 -7.00
N PHE A 118 -1.12 5.24 -5.81
CA PHE A 118 -2.23 6.15 -5.53
C PHE A 118 -1.73 7.38 -4.77
N PHE A 119 -2.03 8.56 -5.32
CA PHE A 119 -1.79 9.84 -4.67
C PHE A 119 -3.07 10.25 -3.95
N CYS A 120 -3.04 10.20 -2.63
CA CYS A 120 -4.21 10.32 -1.77
C CYS A 120 -4.20 11.61 -0.95
N SER A 121 -3.76 12.72 -1.54
CA SER A 121 -3.75 14.10 -0.99
C SER A 121 -3.12 14.25 0.40
N ASP A 122 -3.76 13.76 1.45
CA ASP A 122 -3.33 13.83 2.84
C ASP A 122 -3.48 12.49 3.56
N ARG A 123 -2.99 12.47 4.81
CA ARG A 123 -3.00 11.30 5.69
C ARG A 123 -4.41 10.74 5.92
N GLN A 124 -5.42 11.59 6.05
CA GLN A 124 -6.79 11.15 6.36
C GLN A 124 -7.43 10.48 5.15
N VAL A 125 -7.26 11.06 3.96
CA VAL A 125 -7.74 10.47 2.71
C VAL A 125 -7.00 9.17 2.39
N ALA A 126 -5.68 9.15 2.58
CA ALA A 126 -4.88 7.94 2.42
C ALA A 126 -5.31 6.82 3.38
N CYS A 127 -5.52 7.12 4.66
CA CYS A 127 -6.05 6.18 5.66
C CYS A 127 -7.38 5.56 5.20
N ARG A 128 -8.32 6.40 4.75
CA ARG A 128 -9.63 5.94 4.28
C ARG A 128 -9.52 5.06 3.02
N PHE A 129 -8.62 5.42 2.10
CA PHE A 129 -8.34 4.63 0.91
C PHE A 129 -7.80 3.25 1.28
N VAL A 130 -6.80 3.18 2.16
CA VAL A 130 -6.20 1.91 2.63
C VAL A 130 -7.25 1.03 3.29
N GLU A 131 -8.10 1.59 4.15
CA GLU A 131 -9.20 0.86 4.78
C GLU A 131 -10.10 0.18 3.73
N GLU A 132 -10.58 0.95 2.75
CA GLU A 132 -11.49 0.42 1.73
C GLU A 132 -10.80 -0.55 0.76
N PHE A 133 -9.52 -0.34 0.45
CA PHE A 133 -8.73 -1.26 -0.36
C PHE A 133 -8.67 -2.65 0.30
N LEU A 134 -8.29 -2.69 1.58
CA LEU A 134 -8.21 -3.94 2.36
C LEU A 134 -9.59 -4.59 2.52
N LEU A 135 -10.63 -3.82 2.89
CA LEU A 135 -11.99 -4.34 3.00
C LEU A 135 -12.53 -4.87 1.67
N ARG A 136 -12.18 -4.24 0.54
CA ARG A 136 -12.60 -4.70 -0.79
C ARG A 136 -11.90 -6.00 -1.17
N PHE A 137 -10.60 -6.12 -0.89
CA PHE A 137 -9.87 -7.35 -1.09
C PHE A 137 -10.47 -8.50 -0.28
N HIS A 138 -10.69 -8.29 1.02
CA HIS A 138 -11.31 -9.29 1.90
C HIS A 138 -12.66 -9.77 1.34
N ARG A 139 -13.55 -8.84 0.97
CA ARG A 139 -14.85 -9.18 0.35
C ARG A 139 -14.71 -9.98 -0.94
N LYS A 140 -13.69 -9.71 -1.76
CA LYS A 140 -13.42 -10.44 -3.00
C LYS A 140 -13.00 -11.89 -2.71
N VAL A 141 -12.12 -12.11 -1.73
CA VAL A 141 -11.65 -13.45 -1.39
C VAL A 141 -12.69 -14.27 -0.63
N SER A 142 -13.45 -13.67 0.29
CA SER A 142 -14.53 -14.37 1.02
C SER A 142 -15.58 -14.96 0.08
N ARG A 143 -16.03 -14.19 -0.93
CA ARG A 143 -17.00 -14.67 -1.93
C ARG A 143 -16.47 -15.85 -2.75
N ARG A 144 -15.19 -15.83 -3.11
CA ARG A 144 -14.57 -16.95 -3.85
C ARG A 144 -14.48 -18.22 -3.01
N CYS A 145 -14.32 -18.11 -1.69
CA CYS A 145 -14.34 -19.25 -0.78
C CYS A 145 -15.75 -19.85 -0.67
N GLU A 146 -16.77 -19.00 -0.59
CA GLU A 146 -18.19 -19.41 -0.55
C GLU A 146 -18.61 -20.13 -1.84
N GLU A 147 -18.20 -19.62 -3.01
CA GLU A 147 -18.52 -20.21 -4.32
C GLU A 147 -17.80 -21.55 -4.58
N LYS A 148 -16.72 -21.85 -3.86
CA LYS A 148 -15.89 -23.07 -4.03
C LYS A 148 -16.27 -24.23 -3.12
N GLN A 149 -17.24 -24.09 -2.21
CA GLN A 149 -17.82 -25.21 -1.45
C GLN A 149 -19.01 -25.80 -2.21
N PRO A 150 -18.85 -26.87 -3.03
CA PRO A 150 -20.00 -27.57 -3.58
C PRO A 150 -20.79 -28.22 -2.44
N GLU A 151 -22.13 -28.22 -2.55
CA GLU A 151 -23.04 -28.94 -1.67
C GLU A 151 -22.59 -30.40 -1.53
N ILE A 152 -22.15 -30.78 -0.34
CA ILE A 152 -22.02 -32.19 0.03
C ILE A 152 -23.44 -32.71 0.22
N LYS A 153 -23.98 -33.38 -0.80
CA LYS A 153 -25.18 -34.22 -0.70
C LYS A 153 -24.85 -35.57 -0.10
#